data_AF-A0A524DQ91-F1
#
_entry.id   AF-A0A524DQ91-F1
#
_cell.length_a   1.000
_cell.length_b   1.000
_cell.length_c   1.000
_cell.angle_alpha   90.00
_cell.angle_beta   90.00
_cell.angle_gamma   90.00
#
_symmetry.space_group_name_H-M   'P 1'
#
loop_
_entity.id
_entity.type
_entity.pdbx_description
1 polymer ?
#
loop_
_entity_poly.entity_id
_entity_poly.type
_entity_poly.pdbx_seq_one_letter_code
_entity_poly.pdbx_strand_id
1 'polypeptide(L)'
;MAKSKSYLVAYFAAIIGIIVLLTPIAYYDNLLGESYIWMWGLYTLKPLLGDTSFNFIESNELLIWGLLATFLIFLITLILILTARKAAKRNRKYGFLWILCGILFIAAPLIFFFGVSSEVPSWLTDLFWEIYSFHFAFYGSFIAGALAILAGLL
;
A
#
# COMPACT_ATOMS: atom_id res chain seq x y z
N MET A 1 -2.12 35.83 -9.40
CA MET A 1 -2.30 34.77 -8.39
C MET A 1 -1.46 33.56 -8.76
N ALA A 2 -0.45 33.22 -7.98
CA ALA A 2 0.30 31.98 -8.19
C ALA A 2 -0.65 30.79 -7.96
N LYS A 3 -0.81 29.92 -8.97
CA LYS A 3 -1.57 28.68 -8.80
C LYS A 3 -0.80 27.81 -7.80
N SER A 4 -1.41 27.47 -6.66
CA SER A 4 -0.80 26.53 -5.70
C SER A 4 -0.44 25.23 -6.42
N LYS A 5 0.80 24.77 -6.22
CA LYS A 5 1.35 23.55 -6.81
C LYS A 5 0.93 22.28 -6.03
N SER A 6 0.04 22.41 -5.05
CA SER A 6 -0.41 21.30 -4.21
C SER A 6 -1.04 20.15 -4.99
N TYR A 7 -1.74 20.44 -6.09
CA TYR A 7 -2.28 19.41 -6.97
C TYR A 7 -1.19 18.49 -7.58
N LEU A 8 0.03 19.01 -7.82
CA LEU A 8 1.14 18.17 -8.32
C LEU A 8 1.59 17.18 -7.25
N VAL A 9 1.66 17.62 -6.00
CA VAL A 9 2.02 16.76 -4.86
C VAL A 9 0.97 15.67 -4.66
N ALA A 10 -0.32 16.00 -4.77
CA ALA A 10 -1.41 15.01 -4.74
C ALA A 10 -1.33 14.00 -5.90
N TYR A 11 -0.91 14.44 -7.10
CA TYR A 11 -0.66 13.55 -8.22
C TYR A 11 0.50 12.57 -7.96
N PHE A 12 1.61 13.06 -7.40
CA PHE A 12 2.73 12.19 -7.03
C PHE A 12 2.34 11.17 -5.96
N ALA A 13 1.58 11.57 -4.95
CA ALA A 13 1.04 10.66 -3.94
C ALA A 13 0.20 9.55 -4.59
N ALA A 14 -0.65 9.89 -5.56
CA ALA A 14 -1.44 8.90 -6.29
C ALA A 14 -0.59 7.96 -7.16
N ILE A 15 0.43 8.47 -7.84
CA ILE A 15 1.34 7.63 -8.64
C ILE A 15 2.04 6.61 -7.74
N ILE A 16 2.53 7.03 -6.57
CA ILE A 16 3.11 6.10 -5.58
C ILE A 16 2.06 5.08 -5.14
N GLY A 17 0.81 5.51 -4.91
CA GLY A 17 -0.32 4.61 -4.65
C GLY A 17 -0.52 3.53 -5.70
N ILE A 18 -0.41 3.87 -6.98
CA ILE A 18 -0.46 2.89 -8.08
C ILE A 18 0.72 1.92 -7.98
N ILE A 19 1.94 2.43 -7.75
CA ILE A 19 3.14 1.57 -7.63
C ILE A 19 3.00 0.62 -6.45
N VAL A 20 2.51 1.10 -5.30
CA VAL A 20 2.22 0.29 -4.11
C VAL A 20 1.32 -0.90 -4.44
N LEU A 21 0.25 -0.70 -5.22
CA LEU A 21 -0.65 -1.79 -5.62
C LEU A 21 0.03 -2.86 -6.49
N LEU A 22 1.06 -2.48 -7.24
CA LEU A 22 1.76 -3.34 -8.20
C LEU A 22 3.01 -4.01 -7.61
N THR A 23 3.52 -3.51 -6.50
CA THR A 23 4.73 -4.03 -5.84
C THR A 23 4.41 -4.97 -4.67
N PRO A 24 5.30 -5.91 -4.34
CA PRO A 24 5.14 -6.73 -3.16
C PRO A 24 5.25 -5.90 -1.87
N ILE A 25 4.49 -6.31 -0.86
CA ILE A 25 4.53 -5.76 0.50
C ILE A 25 5.58 -6.42 1.37
N ALA A 26 5.81 -7.71 1.16
CA ALA A 26 6.73 -8.49 1.94
C ALA A 26 7.54 -9.40 1.02
N TYR A 27 8.77 -9.64 1.45
CA TYR A 27 9.74 -10.50 0.78
C TYR A 27 10.34 -11.44 1.81
N TYR A 28 10.50 -12.70 1.43
CA TYR A 28 11.22 -13.70 2.20
C TYR A 28 12.26 -14.37 1.31
N ASP A 29 13.47 -14.51 1.83
CA ASP A 29 14.58 -15.15 1.14
C ASP A 29 15.19 -16.21 2.04
N ASN A 30 15.33 -17.42 1.51
CA ASN A 30 16.07 -18.47 2.21
C ASN A 30 16.91 -19.31 1.22
N LEU A 31 17.71 -20.20 1.78
CA LEU A 31 18.56 -21.13 1.02
C LEU A 31 17.80 -22.04 0.03
N LEU A 32 16.46 -22.09 0.08
CA LEU A 32 15.60 -22.95 -0.74
C LEU A 32 14.79 -22.16 -1.78
N GLY A 33 14.67 -20.83 -1.67
CA GLY A 33 13.99 -19.98 -2.64
C GLY A 33 13.60 -18.60 -2.13
N GLU A 34 13.13 -17.77 -3.07
CA GLU A 34 12.62 -16.42 -2.83
C GLU A 34 11.08 -16.46 -2.80
N SER A 35 10.45 -15.70 -1.91
CA SER A 35 9.01 -15.51 -1.86
C SER A 35 8.65 -14.04 -1.82
N TYR A 36 7.73 -13.62 -2.68
CA TYR A 36 7.19 -12.27 -2.68
C TYR A 36 5.69 -12.33 -2.42
N ILE A 37 5.20 -11.46 -1.54
CA ILE A 37 3.79 -11.35 -1.19
C ILE A 37 3.30 -9.98 -1.59
N TRP A 38 2.18 -9.91 -2.29
CA TRP A 38 1.45 -8.70 -2.60
C TRP A 38 0.32 -8.49 -1.60
N MET A 39 -0.04 -7.23 -1.36
CA MET A 39 -1.17 -6.90 -0.48
C MET A 39 -2.45 -7.60 -0.92
N TRP A 40 -2.73 -7.75 -2.20
CA TRP A 40 -3.96 -8.38 -2.70
C TRP A 40 -3.94 -9.91 -2.69
N GLY A 41 -2.99 -10.50 -1.95
CA GLY A 41 -2.93 -11.92 -1.68
C GLY A 41 -2.43 -12.78 -2.83
N LEU A 42 -1.82 -12.19 -3.86
CA LEU A 42 -0.90 -12.95 -4.69
C LEU A 42 0.43 -13.14 -3.97
N TYR A 43 0.99 -14.31 -4.16
CA TYR A 43 2.39 -14.56 -3.88
C TYR A 43 3.03 -15.27 -5.06
N THR A 44 4.35 -15.15 -5.16
CA THR A 44 5.16 -16.02 -5.99
C THR A 44 6.19 -16.68 -5.09
N LEU A 45 6.30 -17.99 -5.20
CA LEU A 45 7.38 -18.76 -4.61
C LEU A 45 8.28 -19.15 -5.76
N LYS A 46 9.53 -18.70 -5.73
CA LYS A 46 10.56 -19.07 -6.69
C LYS A 46 11.52 -20.02 -6.00
N PRO A 47 11.20 -21.33 -5.92
CA PRO A 47 12.15 -22.31 -5.41
C PRO A 47 13.37 -22.38 -6.35
N LEU A 48 14.52 -22.78 -5.80
CA LEU A 48 15.79 -22.88 -6.54
C LEU A 48 15.73 -23.76 -7.82
N LEU A 49 14.72 -24.63 -7.95
CA LEU A 49 14.61 -25.65 -8.99
C LEU A 49 13.23 -25.76 -9.67
N GLY A 50 12.31 -24.79 -9.52
CA GLY A 50 10.96 -24.97 -10.08
C GLY A 50 10.04 -23.76 -10.03
N ASP A 51 8.88 -23.93 -10.68
CA ASP A 51 7.77 -23.03 -10.97
C ASP A 51 7.81 -21.58 -10.41
N THR A 52 7.73 -20.59 -11.30
CA THR A 52 7.62 -19.16 -10.98
C THR A 52 6.19 -18.63 -11.17
N SER A 53 5.20 -19.51 -11.13
CA SER A 53 3.79 -19.13 -11.27
C SER A 53 3.35 -18.23 -10.11
N PHE A 54 2.39 -17.37 -10.42
CA PHE A 54 1.67 -16.60 -9.42
C PHE A 54 0.56 -17.45 -8.82
N ASN A 55 0.52 -17.54 -7.50
CA ASN A 55 -0.50 -18.27 -6.75
C ASN A 55 -1.20 -17.35 -5.74
N PHE A 56 -2.45 -17.66 -5.40
CA PHE A 56 -3.17 -16.95 -4.34
C PHE A 56 -2.89 -17.57 -2.99
N ILE A 57 -2.76 -16.75 -1.95
CA ILE A 57 -2.64 -17.20 -0.56
C ILE A 57 -3.83 -18.09 -0.23
N GLU A 58 -3.56 -19.31 0.23
CA GLU A 58 -4.61 -20.30 0.55
C GLU A 58 -5.40 -19.94 1.81
N SER A 59 -4.79 -19.17 2.73
CA SER A 59 -5.50 -18.66 3.91
C SER A 59 -6.48 -17.55 3.52
N ASN A 60 -7.77 -17.86 3.66
CA ASN A 60 -8.86 -16.93 3.40
C ASN A 60 -8.75 -15.65 4.23
N GLU A 61 -8.27 -15.74 5.48
CA GLU A 61 -8.19 -14.60 6.39
C GLU A 61 -7.09 -13.62 5.94
N LEU A 62 -5.91 -14.14 5.62
CA LEU A 62 -4.80 -13.35 5.07
C LEU A 62 -5.20 -12.67 3.74
N LEU A 63 -5.93 -13.41 2.89
CA LEU A 63 -6.45 -12.89 1.63
C LEU A 63 -7.46 -11.75 1.86
N ILE A 64 -8.37 -11.88 2.83
CA ILE A 64 -9.37 -10.85 3.14
C ILE A 64 -8.71 -9.55 3.61
N TRP A 65 -7.80 -9.63 4.60
CA TRP A 65 -7.10 -8.44 5.10
C TRP A 65 -6.30 -7.75 4.01
N GLY A 66 -5.67 -8.55 3.16
CA GLY A 66 -4.97 -8.10 1.98
C GLY A 66 -5.83 -7.37 0.94
N LEU A 67 -6.97 -7.97 0.58
CA LEU A 67 -7.93 -7.37 -0.34
C LEU A 67 -8.54 -6.09 0.21
N LEU A 68 -8.83 -6.02 1.52
CA LEU A 68 -9.32 -4.81 2.19
C LEU A 68 -8.31 -3.66 2.09
N ALA A 69 -7.04 -3.91 2.43
CA ALA A 69 -5.98 -2.91 2.33
C ALA A 69 -5.77 -2.44 0.88
N THR A 70 -5.76 -3.39 -0.07
CA THR A 70 -5.63 -3.09 -1.51
C THR A 70 -6.79 -2.23 -2.01
N PHE A 71 -8.03 -2.60 -1.65
CA PHE A 71 -9.22 -1.86 -2.06
C PHE A 71 -9.22 -0.42 -1.52
N LEU A 72 -8.81 -0.23 -0.27
CA LEU A 72 -8.64 1.10 0.31
C LEU A 72 -7.61 1.91 -0.48
N ILE A 73 -6.41 1.38 -0.72
CA ILE A 73 -5.36 2.07 -1.48
C ILE A 73 -5.85 2.42 -2.89
N PHE A 74 -6.55 1.53 -3.56
CA PHE A 74 -7.16 1.78 -4.87
C PHE A 74 -8.14 2.95 -4.84
N LEU A 75 -9.09 2.96 -3.89
CA LEU A 75 -10.06 4.04 -3.76
C LEU A 75 -9.40 5.38 -3.45
N ILE A 76 -8.44 5.40 -2.51
CA ILE A 76 -7.73 6.62 -2.13
C ILE A 76 -6.95 7.18 -3.32
N THR A 77 -6.24 6.31 -4.05
CA THR A 77 -5.51 6.64 -5.27
C THR A 77 -6.44 7.24 -6.32
N LEU A 78 -7.59 6.63 -6.57
CA LEU A 78 -8.60 7.13 -7.49
C LEU A 78 -9.11 8.52 -7.07
N ILE A 79 -9.43 8.71 -5.78
CA ILE A 79 -9.87 10.00 -5.24
C ILE A 79 -8.79 11.07 -5.46
N LEU A 80 -7.53 10.78 -5.16
CA LEU A 80 -6.42 11.72 -5.36
C LEU A 80 -6.26 12.10 -6.84
N ILE A 81 -6.29 11.15 -7.77
CA ILE A 81 -6.21 11.43 -9.22
C ILE A 81 -7.35 12.35 -9.66
N LEU A 82 -8.59 12.00 -9.31
CA LEU A 82 -9.78 12.75 -9.73
C LEU A 82 -9.81 14.17 -9.14
N THR A 83 -9.41 14.30 -7.87
CA THR A 83 -9.43 15.59 -7.16
C THR A 83 -8.26 16.47 -7.54
N ALA A 84 -7.06 15.91 -7.76
CA ALA A 84 -5.91 16.64 -8.29
C ALA A 84 -6.19 17.20 -9.69
N ARG A 85 -6.84 16.42 -10.56
CA ARG A 85 -7.28 16.87 -11.89
C ARG A 85 -8.22 18.07 -11.82
N LYS A 86 -9.16 18.07 -10.88
CA LYS A 86 -10.13 19.16 -10.66
C LYS A 86 -9.49 20.36 -9.96
N ALA A 87 -8.57 20.13 -9.02
CA ALA A 87 -7.88 21.16 -8.25
C ALA A 87 -6.98 22.05 -9.13
N ALA A 88 -6.40 21.48 -10.21
CA ALA A 88 -5.69 22.25 -11.24
C ALA A 88 -6.52 23.42 -11.82
N LYS A 89 -7.86 23.37 -11.71
CA LYS A 89 -8.80 24.44 -12.11
C LYS A 89 -9.35 25.26 -10.92
N ARG A 90 -9.47 24.70 -9.70
CA ARG A 90 -9.93 25.36 -8.45
C ARG A 90 -9.34 24.68 -7.20
N ASN A 91 -8.33 25.29 -6.57
CA ASN A 91 -7.43 24.61 -5.63
C ASN A 91 -7.96 24.36 -4.19
N ARG A 92 -8.62 25.32 -3.54
CA ARG A 92 -8.72 25.31 -2.06
C ARG A 92 -9.74 24.33 -1.44
N LYS A 93 -10.69 23.79 -2.18
CA LYS A 93 -11.78 22.97 -1.59
C LYS A 93 -11.33 21.55 -1.20
N TYR A 94 -10.23 21.06 -1.76
CA TYR A 94 -9.86 19.64 -1.65
C TYR A 94 -8.81 19.33 -0.56
N GLY A 95 -8.25 20.34 0.10
CA GLY A 95 -7.14 20.15 1.04
C GLY A 95 -7.47 19.17 2.18
N PHE A 96 -8.64 19.34 2.82
CA PHE A 96 -9.11 18.42 3.86
C PHE A 96 -9.26 16.97 3.37
N LEU A 97 -9.79 16.79 2.15
CA LEU A 97 -9.94 15.46 1.56
C LEU A 97 -8.57 14.80 1.30
N TRP A 98 -7.57 15.57 0.89
CA TRP A 98 -6.21 15.06 0.68
C TRP A 98 -5.52 14.67 2.00
N ILE A 99 -5.76 15.42 3.08
CA ILE A 99 -5.29 15.04 4.42
C ILE A 99 -5.91 13.71 4.84
N LEU A 100 -7.24 13.55 4.68
CA LEU A 100 -7.93 12.28 4.97
C LEU A 100 -7.39 11.13 4.11
N CYS A 101 -7.18 11.35 2.82
CA CYS A 101 -6.56 10.36 1.93
C CYS A 101 -5.18 9.94 2.43
N GLY A 102 -4.37 10.90 2.93
CA GLY A 102 -3.06 10.60 3.45
C GLY A 102 -3.07 9.79 4.74
N ILE A 103 -3.99 10.08 5.66
CA ILE A 103 -4.19 9.27 6.87
C ILE A 103 -4.60 7.85 6.50
N LEU A 104 -5.51 7.69 5.54
CA LEU A 104 -5.97 6.38 5.09
C LEU A 104 -4.86 5.59 4.36
N PHE A 105 -3.98 6.27 3.63
CA PHE A 105 -2.80 5.64 3.02
C PHE A 105 -1.86 5.03 4.06
N ILE A 106 -1.69 5.69 5.20
CA ILE A 106 -0.90 5.18 6.33
C ILE A 106 -1.65 4.04 7.03
N ALA A 107 -2.97 4.15 7.17
CA ALA A 107 -3.78 3.13 7.84
C ALA A 107 -3.87 1.81 7.06
N ALA A 108 -3.94 1.84 5.73
CA ALA A 108 -4.09 0.64 4.90
C ALA A 108 -3.02 -0.46 5.12
N PRO A 109 -1.70 -0.18 5.06
CA PRO A 109 -0.67 -1.19 5.34
C PRO A 109 -0.70 -1.64 6.82
N LEU A 110 -1.16 -0.79 7.74
CA LEU A 110 -1.31 -1.17 9.16
C LEU A 110 -2.49 -2.13 9.36
N ILE A 111 -3.60 -1.94 8.64
CA ILE A 111 -4.73 -2.89 8.65
C ILE A 111 -4.26 -4.26 8.19
N PHE A 112 -3.47 -4.32 7.11
CA PHE A 112 -2.86 -5.57 6.67
C PHE A 112 -1.95 -6.16 7.76
N PHE A 113 -1.02 -5.37 8.29
CA PHE A 113 -0.09 -5.81 9.33
C PHE A 113 -0.80 -6.39 10.57
N PHE A 114 -1.72 -5.64 11.15
CA PHE A 114 -2.43 -6.06 12.35
C PHE A 114 -3.43 -7.17 12.08
N GLY A 115 -4.10 -7.16 10.92
CA GLY A 115 -5.01 -8.23 10.51
C GLY A 115 -4.28 -9.55 10.33
N VAL A 116 -3.16 -9.56 9.63
CA VAL A 116 -2.30 -10.76 9.51
C VAL A 116 -1.80 -11.20 10.88
N SER A 117 -1.38 -10.25 11.73
CA SER A 117 -0.87 -10.54 13.07
C SER A 117 -1.91 -11.14 14.01
N SER A 118 -3.20 -10.85 13.83
CA SER A 118 -4.26 -11.41 14.67
C SER A 118 -4.62 -12.85 14.32
N GLU A 119 -4.34 -13.30 13.09
CA GLU A 119 -4.59 -14.68 12.67
C GLU A 119 -3.43 -15.62 13.02
N VAL A 120 -2.25 -15.07 13.30
CA VAL A 120 -1.06 -15.85 13.69
C VAL A 120 -1.00 -15.91 15.23
N PRO A 121 -0.78 -17.10 15.84
CA PRO A 121 -0.57 -17.20 17.28
C PRO A 121 0.55 -16.26 17.74
N SER A 122 0.36 -15.55 18.85
CA SER A 122 1.25 -14.46 19.29
C SER A 122 2.74 -14.83 19.38
N TRP A 123 3.06 -16.08 19.70
CA TRP A 123 4.43 -16.61 19.78
C TRP A 123 5.07 -16.88 18.40
N LEU A 124 4.28 -16.93 17.32
CA LEU A 124 4.72 -17.05 15.93
C LEU A 124 4.65 -15.72 15.18
N THR A 125 3.90 -14.72 15.68
CA THR A 125 3.74 -13.43 15.01
C THR A 125 5.06 -12.68 14.91
N ASP A 126 5.85 -12.65 15.98
CA ASP A 126 7.18 -12.03 15.97
C ASP A 126 8.09 -12.73 14.97
N LEU A 127 8.08 -14.07 14.97
CA LEU A 127 8.84 -14.88 14.03
C LEU A 127 8.39 -14.66 12.57
N PHE A 128 7.09 -14.49 12.32
CA PHE A 128 6.53 -14.26 10.99
C PHE A 128 7.07 -12.94 10.39
N TRP A 129 7.08 -11.86 11.17
CA TRP A 129 7.60 -10.57 10.70
C TRP A 129 9.13 -10.48 10.72
N GLU A 130 9.82 -11.31 11.50
CA GLU A 130 11.27 -11.49 11.38
C GLU A 130 11.67 -12.22 10.09
N ILE A 131 10.86 -13.19 9.67
CA ILE A 131 11.04 -13.96 8.43
C ILE A 131 10.75 -13.06 7.22
N TYR A 132 9.69 -12.26 7.25
CA TYR A 132 9.29 -11.41 6.14
C TYR A 132 9.81 -9.97 6.28
N SER A 133 10.71 -9.58 5.37
CA SER A 133 11.14 -8.18 5.25
C SER A 133 10.09 -7.35 4.52
N PHE A 134 9.64 -6.25 5.15
CA PHE A 134 8.77 -5.29 4.48
C PHE A 134 9.47 -4.65 3.27
N HIS A 135 8.69 -4.45 2.21
CA HIS A 135 9.19 -3.92 0.95
C HIS A 135 8.39 -2.69 0.51
N PHE A 136 8.54 -2.28 -0.76
CA PHE A 136 8.06 -0.99 -1.23
C PHE A 136 6.56 -0.76 -1.00
N ALA A 137 5.67 -1.75 -1.13
CA ALA A 137 4.25 -1.49 -0.93
C ALA A 137 3.93 -1.06 0.52
N PHE A 138 4.68 -1.58 1.50
CA PHE A 138 4.53 -1.17 2.90
C PHE A 138 4.98 0.29 3.07
N TYR A 139 6.26 0.59 2.80
CA TYR A 139 6.84 1.93 3.00
C TYR A 139 6.30 3.00 2.04
N GLY A 140 6.06 2.63 0.79
CA GLY A 140 5.51 3.49 -0.25
C GLY A 140 4.12 4.02 0.11
N SER A 141 3.33 3.25 0.86
CA SER A 141 2.05 3.71 1.40
C SER A 141 2.22 4.88 2.39
N PHE A 142 3.25 4.84 3.26
CA PHE A 142 3.57 5.95 4.16
C PHE A 142 4.07 7.18 3.39
N ILE A 143 4.91 6.98 2.38
CA ILE A 143 5.41 8.08 1.53
C ILE A 143 4.24 8.74 0.78
N ALA A 144 3.35 7.95 0.17
CA ALA A 144 2.14 8.45 -0.47
C ALA A 144 1.25 9.20 0.53
N GLY A 145 1.11 8.66 1.75
CA GLY A 145 0.35 9.28 2.82
C GLY A 145 0.90 10.65 3.23
N ALA A 146 2.21 10.74 3.47
CA ALA A 146 2.87 11.99 3.82
C ALA A 146 2.74 13.05 2.72
N LEU A 147 2.90 12.66 1.44
CA LEU A 147 2.72 13.55 0.31
C LEU A 147 1.27 14.02 0.16
N ALA A 148 0.28 13.16 0.39
CA ALA A 148 -1.13 13.54 0.34
C ALA A 148 -1.48 14.54 1.46
N ILE A 149 -0.94 14.36 2.67
CA ILE A 149 -1.10 15.32 3.77
C ILE A 149 -0.44 16.66 3.41
N LEU A 150 0.81 16.62 2.92
CA LEU A 150 1.53 17.82 2.49
C LEU A 150 0.77 18.58 1.39
N ALA A 151 0.22 17.85 0.41
CA ALA A 151 -0.64 18.44 -0.62
C ALA A 151 -1.86 19.15 -0.01
N GLY A 152 -2.47 18.57 1.02
CA GLY A 152 -3.62 19.16 1.70
C GLY A 152 -3.32 20.43 2.49
N LEU A 153 -2.07 20.63 2.91
CA LEU A 153 -1.61 21.79 3.68
C LEU A 153 -1.14 22.97 2.81
N LEU A 154 -0.84 22.74 1.52
CA LEU A 154 -0.31 23.71 0.54
C LEU A 154 -1.39 24.37 -0.36
#